data_AF-A0A822CG02-F1
#
_entry.id   AF-A0A822CG02-F1
#
_cell.length_a   1.000
_cell.length_b   1.000
_cell.length_c   1.000
_cell.angle_alpha   90.00
_cell.angle_beta   90.00
_cell.angle_gamma   90.00
#
_symmetry.space_group_name_H-M   'P 1'
#
loop_
_entity.id
_entity.type
_entity.pdbx_description
1 polymer ?
#
loop_
_entity_poly.entity_id
_entity_poly.type
_entity_poly.pdbx_seq_one_letter_code
_entity_poly.pdbx_strand_id
1 'polypeptide(L)' 'REKPFDLIIALNSNGNTEGDLVYDDEESIDIIGSKSYYYATYKWSSPENRLLINIIEIIIQKYLI' A
#
# COMPACT_ATOMS: atom_id res chain seq x y z
N ARG A 1 -2.15 -14.19 6.23
CA ARG A 1 -0.88 -14.20 5.47
C ARG A 1 0.25 -13.78 6.40
N GLU A 2 1.37 -14.50 6.41
CA GLU A 2 2.59 -14.15 7.17
C GLU A 2 3.80 -13.87 6.26
N LYS A 3 3.61 -13.81 4.94
CA LYS A 3 4.70 -13.50 4.01
C LYS A 3 4.97 -11.99 3.98
N PRO A 4 6.23 -11.56 4.12
CA PRO A 4 6.62 -10.18 3.85
C PRO A 4 6.20 -9.79 2.44
N PHE A 5 5.77 -8.55 2.28
CA PHE A 5 5.53 -7.94 0.97
C PHE A 5 6.76 -7.11 0.59
N ASP A 6 7.15 -7.19 -0.68
CA ASP A 6 8.22 -6.38 -1.25
C ASP A 6 7.61 -5.27 -2.13
N LEU A 7 8.02 -4.02 -1.88
CA LEU A 7 7.64 -2.87 -2.69
C LEU A 7 8.81 -2.47 -3.59
N ILE A 8 8.67 -2.68 -4.90
CA ILE A 8 9.60 -2.16 -5.91
C ILE A 8 9.01 -0.88 -6.48
N ILE A 9 9.75 0.23 -6.38
CA ILE A 9 9.32 1.53 -6.89
C ILE A 9 10.20 1.95 -8.07
N ALA A 10 9.58 2.41 -9.15
CA ALA A 10 10.29 2.99 -10.29
C ALA A 10 10.44 4.51 -10.09
N LEU A 11 11.68 4.99 -10.24
CA LEU A 11 11.99 6.42 -10.15
C LEU A 11 11.77 7.09 -11.51
N ASN A 12 11.27 8.32 -11.49
CA ASN A 12 11.22 9.16 -12.67
C ASN A 12 12.61 9.72 -13.03
N SER A 13 12.69 10.51 -14.11
CA SER A 13 13.95 11.11 -14.59
C SER A 13 14.64 12.03 -13.57
N ASN A 14 13.90 12.51 -12.57
CA ASN A 14 14.43 13.35 -11.49
C ASN A 14 14.83 12.52 -10.26
N GLY A 15 14.75 11.19 -10.34
CA GLY A 15 15.05 10.28 -9.23
C GLY A 15 13.96 10.23 -8.16
N ASN A 16 12.76 10.74 -8.41
CA ASN A 16 11.67 10.78 -7.43
C ASN A 16 10.53 9.85 -7.84
N THR A 17 9.64 9.51 -6.91
CA THR A 17 8.39 8.82 -7.22
C THR A 17 7.33 9.07 -6.14
N GLU A 18 6.07 9.00 -6.56
CA GLU A 18 4.89 9.11 -5.71
C GLU A 18 3.85 8.12 -6.24
N GLY A 19 3.07 7.52 -5.34
CA GLY A 19 2.01 6.61 -5.75
C GLY A 19 1.15 6.09 -4.61
N ASP A 20 0.16 5.31 -5.02
CA ASP A 20 -0.81 4.65 -4.16
C ASP A 20 -0.48 3.16 -4.03
N LEU A 21 -0.71 2.61 -2.84
CA LEU A 21 -0.60 1.19 -2.53
C LEU A 21 -1.94 0.71 -1.98
N VAL A 22 -2.55 -0.23 -2.68
CA VAL A 22 -3.70 -1.01 -2.19
C VAL A 22 -3.22 -2.44 -1.98
N TYR A 23 -3.41 -2.97 -0.78
CA TYR A 23 -3.08 -4.34 -0.44
C TYR A 23 -4.30 -5.02 0.20
N ASP A 24 -4.87 -5.98 -0.50
CA ASP A 24 -6.07 -6.72 -0.10
C ASP A 24 -5.74 -8.17 0.31
N ASP A 25 -6.77 -9.00 0.47
CA ASP A 25 -6.64 -10.42 0.80
C ASP A 25 -6.28 -11.31 -0.42
N GLU A 26 -6.21 -10.74 -1.63
CA GLU A 26 -6.04 -11.39 -2.93
C GLU A 26 -7.07 -12.50 -3.28
N GLU A 27 -8.10 -12.69 -2.46
CA GLU A 27 -9.13 -13.75 -2.64
C GLU A 27 -10.50 -13.16 -3.01
N SER A 28 -10.82 -11.98 -2.49
CA SER A 28 -12.10 -11.33 -2.68
C SER A 28 -12.20 -10.64 -4.06
N ILE A 29 -13.22 -11.01 -4.84
CA ILE A 29 -13.48 -10.40 -6.17
C ILE A 29 -13.91 -8.93 -6.04
N ASP A 30 -14.57 -8.57 -4.94
CA ASP A 30 -15.01 -7.20 -4.66
C ASP A 30 -14.23 -6.63 -3.47
N ILE A 31 -13.18 -5.87 -3.75
CA ILE A 31 -12.30 -5.24 -2.75
C ILE A 31 -13.06 -4.18 -1.92
N ILE A 32 -14.01 -3.46 -2.55
CA ILE A 32 -14.79 -2.41 -1.88
C ILE A 32 -15.88 -3.05 -1.02
N GLY A 33 -16.54 -4.10 -1.51
CA GLY A 33 -17.58 -4.84 -0.82
C GLY A 33 -17.07 -5.77 0.30
N SER A 34 -15.89 -6.37 0.13
CA SER A 34 -15.24 -7.26 1.12
C SER A 34 -14.61 -6.52 2.30
N LYS A 35 -14.41 -5.20 2.18
CA LYS A 35 -13.96 -4.31 3.28
C LYS A 35 -12.71 -4.83 4.01
N SER A 36 -11.79 -5.44 3.28
CA SER A 36 -10.58 -6.02 3.85
C SER A 36 -9.37 -5.59 3.01
N TYR A 37 -8.94 -4.35 3.19
CA TYR A 37 -7.80 -3.79 2.49
C TYR A 37 -7.03 -2.75 3.32
N TYR A 38 -5.75 -2.61 2.97
CA TYR A 38 -4.87 -1.55 3.41
C TYR A 38 -4.71 -0.55 2.26
N TYR A 39 -4.87 0.74 2.56
CA TYR A 39 -4.56 1.82 1.63
C TYR A 39 -3.47 2.71 2.20
N ALA A 40 -2.44 2.95 1.41
CA ALA A 40 -1.33 3.82 1.74
C ALA A 40 -0.89 4.65 0.53
N THR A 41 -0.25 5.79 0.81
CA THR A 41 0.53 6.52 -0.19
C THR A 41 2.01 6.33 0.10
N TYR A 42 2.83 6.38 -0.94
CA TYR A 42 4.28 6.40 -0.79
C TYR A 42 4.90 7.54 -1.59
N LYS A 43 6.04 8.03 -1.09
CA LYS A 43 6.86 9.05 -1.74
C LYS A 43 8.34 8.78 -1.51
N TRP A 44 9.10 8.72 -2.58
CA TRP A 44 10.56 8.74 -2.54
C TRP A 44 11.09 10.07 -3.05
N SER A 45 12.03 10.64 -2.30
CA SER A 45 12.76 11.86 -2.64
C SER A 45 14.25 11.54 -2.67
N SER A 46 14.88 11.66 -3.85
CA SER A 46 16.33 11.47 -4.01
C SER A 46 17.16 12.45 -3.17
N PRO A 47 16.83 13.76 -3.12
CA PRO A 47 17.55 14.70 -2.26
C PRO A 47 17.47 14.37 -0.77
N GLU A 48 16.34 13.84 -0.31
CA GLU A 48 16.13 13.47 1.09
C GLU A 48 16.63 12.05 1.41
N ASN A 49 16.91 11.25 0.36
CA ASN A 49 17.26 9.84 0.44
C ASN A 49 16.31 9.05 1.37
N ARG A 50 15.01 9.32 1.24
CA ARG A 50 13.99 8.81 2.15
C ARG A 50 12.76 8.34 1.39
N LEU A 51 12.30 7.14 1.75
CA LEU A 51 10.97 6.65 1.43
C LEU A 51 10.03 7.00 2.60
N LEU A 52 8.96 7.72 2.30
CA LEU A 52 7.85 7.95 3.21
C LEU A 52 6.69 7.07 2.78
N ILE A 53 6.10 6.32 3.70
CA ILE A 53 4.87 5.56 3.50
C ILE A 53 3.86 6.07 4.53
N ASN A 54 2.71 6.54 4.06
CA ASN A 54 1.62 7.00 4.91
C ASN A 54 0.46 6.03 4.78
N ILE A 55 0.13 5.34 5.87
CA ILE A 55 -1.05 4.49 5.94
C ILE A 55 -2.26 5.40 6.13
N ILE A 56 -3.21 5.35 5.20
CA ILE A 56 -4.39 6.21 5.18
C ILE A 56 -5.58 5.45 5.76
N GLU A 57 -5.80 4.21 5.31
CA GLU A 57 -6.95 3.42 5.74
C GLU A 57 -6.56 1.96 5.97
N ILE A 58 -7.13 1.39 7.02
CA ILE A 58 -7.07 -0.03 7.32
C ILE A 58 -8.51 -0.46 7.58
N ILE A 59 -9.12 -1.14 6.63
CA ILE A 59 -10.41 -1.80 6.85
C ILE A 59 -10.13 -3.28 6.99
N ILE A 60 -10.47 -3.83 8.15
CA ILE A 60 -10.42 -5.27 8.40
C ILE A 60 -11.80 -5.66 8.86
N GLN A 61 -12.50 -6.47 8.06
CA GLN A 61 -13.74 -7.05 8.52
C GLN A 61 -13.42 -8.14 9.56
N LYS A 62 -13.45 -7.74 10.83
CA LYS A 62 -13.35 -8.68 11.95
C LYS A 62 -14.61 -9.56 11.90
N TYR A 63 -14.44 -10.86 11.67
CA TYR A 63 -15.51 -11.83 11.88
C TYR A 63 -16.06 -11.63 13.30
N LEU A 64 -17.30 -11.15 13.39
CA LEU A 64 -18.11 -11.18 14.61
C LEU A 64 -18.45 -12.66 14.84
N ILE A 65 -17.73 -13.29 15.75
CA ILE A 65 -18.11 -14.53 16.44
C ILE A 65 -18.40 -14.18 17.89
#